data_AF-A0A3S5HU25-F1
#
_entry.id   AF-A0A3S5HU25-F1
#
_cell.length_a   1.000
_cell.length_b   1.000
_cell.length_c   1.000
_cell.angle_alpha   90.00
_cell.angle_beta   90.00
_cell.angle_gamma   90.00
#
_symmetry.space_group_name_H-M   'P 1'
#
loop_
_entity.id
_entity.type
_entity.pdbx_description
1 polymer ?
#
loop_
_entity_poly.entity_id
_entity_poly.type
_entity_poly.pdbx_seq_one_letter_code
_entity_poly.pdbx_strand_id
1 'polypeptide(L)'
;RHRSLSPRCPFVLNPATSGNVPSIVTPPNVPSSSTIDYHIEAVRLATFANWPKPDIVSPEDLAKAGFYSLGKADNTKCAFCKGVVTAWEPHDIPDVEHKRHFPQCPFVIATINLRLENSTNSSVRNQANQECMNIINNVGVDGGNLDELGVQKHNGPKRTDYGTVESRLRSFNSWSPNLIQTPDSLSQAGFYYEGMGDQVR
;
A
#
# COMPACT_ATOMS: atom_id res chain seq x y z
N ARG A 1 -1.25 -10.08 -70.35
CA ARG A 1 -0.81 -10.95 -71.47
C ARG A 1 -1.26 -12.42 -71.33
N HIS A 2 -1.06 -13.08 -70.17
CA HIS A 2 -1.51 -14.48 -70.01
C HIS A 2 -3.05 -14.65 -70.04
N ARG A 3 -3.80 -13.78 -69.35
CA ARG A 3 -5.28 -13.77 -69.31
C ARG A 3 -5.94 -13.69 -70.70
N SER A 4 -5.33 -12.98 -71.65
CA SER A 4 -5.83 -12.81 -73.01
C SER A 4 -5.53 -14.00 -73.94
N LEU A 5 -4.50 -14.80 -73.62
CA LEU A 5 -4.09 -15.97 -74.42
C LEU A 5 -4.72 -17.28 -73.92
N SER A 6 -5.09 -17.34 -72.64
CA SER A 6 -5.71 -18.53 -72.04
C SER A 6 -6.79 -18.11 -71.03
N PRO A 7 -7.96 -17.69 -71.52
CA PRO A 7 -9.02 -17.11 -70.68
C PRO A 7 -9.66 -18.13 -69.74
N ARG A 8 -9.46 -19.44 -69.97
CA ARG A 8 -9.95 -20.53 -69.10
C ARG A 8 -8.88 -21.17 -68.21
N CYS A 9 -7.72 -20.55 -68.08
CA CYS A 9 -6.68 -21.03 -67.18
C CYS A 9 -7.22 -21.03 -65.72
N PRO A 10 -7.09 -22.14 -64.96
CA PRO A 10 -7.57 -22.24 -63.58
C PRO A 10 -7.02 -21.16 -62.64
N PHE A 11 -5.75 -20.74 -62.82
CA PHE A 11 -5.13 -19.65 -62.07
C PHE A 11 -5.71 -18.27 -62.40
N VAL A 12 -6.23 -18.08 -63.63
CA VAL A 12 -6.84 -16.83 -64.10
C VAL A 12 -8.30 -16.73 -63.66
N LEU A 13 -9.01 -17.87 -63.63
CA LEU A 13 -10.40 -17.99 -63.23
C LEU A 13 -10.58 -18.09 -61.71
N ASN A 14 -9.64 -18.74 -61.01
CA ASN A 14 -9.67 -18.92 -59.57
C ASN A 14 -8.34 -18.48 -58.93
N PRO A 15 -8.24 -17.20 -58.53
CA PRO A 15 -7.05 -16.65 -57.88
C PRO A 15 -6.61 -17.43 -56.63
N ALA A 16 -7.53 -18.10 -55.94
CA ALA A 16 -7.25 -18.86 -54.72
C ALA A 16 -6.41 -20.13 -54.97
N THR A 17 -6.35 -20.63 -56.21
CA THR A 17 -5.47 -21.75 -56.58
C THR A 17 -4.03 -21.32 -56.82
N SER A 18 -3.74 -20.02 -56.76
CA SER A 18 -2.43 -19.47 -57.14
C SER A 18 -1.30 -19.72 -56.14
N GLY A 19 -1.55 -20.47 -55.06
CA GLY A 19 -0.53 -20.77 -54.05
C GLY A 19 0.02 -19.55 -53.32
N ASN A 20 -0.56 -18.36 -53.54
CA ASN A 20 -0.14 -17.14 -52.88
C ASN A 20 -0.67 -17.18 -51.44
N VAL A 21 0.25 -17.42 -50.51
CA VAL A 21 -0.01 -17.30 -49.07
C VAL A 21 -0.31 -15.83 -48.78
N PRO A 22 -1.45 -15.48 -48.17
CA PRO A 22 -1.68 -14.13 -47.69
C PRO A 22 -0.55 -13.79 -46.71
N SER A 23 0.19 -12.69 -46.92
CA SER A 23 1.00 -12.07 -45.86
C SER A 23 0.09 -11.45 -44.82
N ILE A 24 -0.76 -12.28 -44.21
CA ILE A 24 -1.21 -12.05 -42.85
C ILE A 24 -0.05 -12.56 -42.04
N VAL A 25 0.96 -11.71 -41.87
CA VAL A 25 1.73 -11.74 -40.63
C VAL A 25 0.73 -11.32 -39.57
N THR A 26 -0.18 -12.22 -39.20
CA THR A 26 -0.75 -12.18 -37.88
C THR A 26 0.49 -12.33 -37.02
N PRO A 27 0.86 -11.33 -36.21
CA PRO A 27 1.86 -11.58 -35.21
C PRO A 27 1.44 -12.85 -34.47
N PRO A 28 2.39 -13.69 -33.99
CA PRO A 28 2.03 -14.74 -33.06
C PRO A 28 1.11 -14.12 -32.03
N ASN A 29 0.12 -14.86 -31.54
CA ASN A 29 -0.77 -14.47 -30.46
C ASN A 29 0.09 -13.97 -29.27
N VAL A 30 0.56 -12.73 -29.36
CA VAL A 30 1.11 -11.94 -28.29
C VAL A 30 -0.13 -11.78 -27.45
N PRO A 31 -0.13 -12.25 -26.19
CA PRO A 31 -1.27 -12.01 -25.32
C PRO A 31 -1.57 -10.53 -25.46
N SER A 32 -2.74 -10.25 -26.04
CA SER A 32 -3.28 -8.92 -26.24
C SER A 32 -3.08 -8.20 -24.93
N SER A 33 -2.11 -7.27 -24.91
CA SER A 33 -1.62 -6.51 -23.75
C SER A 33 -2.45 -6.85 -22.52
N SER A 34 -2.04 -7.87 -21.76
CA SER A 34 -2.63 -8.12 -20.45
C SER A 34 -2.59 -6.78 -19.76
N THR A 35 -3.75 -6.12 -19.62
CA THR A 35 -3.81 -4.76 -19.08
C THR A 35 -3.16 -4.86 -17.72
N ILE A 36 -1.93 -4.36 -17.63
CA ILE A 36 -1.12 -4.52 -16.43
C ILE A 36 -1.88 -3.82 -15.32
N ASP A 37 -2.28 -4.59 -14.31
CA ASP A 37 -3.06 -4.05 -13.21
C ASP A 37 -2.15 -3.31 -12.23
N TYR A 38 -1.99 -2.02 -12.49
CA TYR A 38 -1.21 -1.13 -11.65
C TYR A 38 -1.86 -0.83 -10.29
N HIS A 39 -3.06 -1.34 -9.98
CA HIS A 39 -3.59 -1.25 -8.61
C HIS A 39 -2.78 -2.11 -7.62
N ILE A 40 -2.10 -3.15 -8.11
CA ILE A 40 -1.22 -4.01 -7.32
C ILE A 40 0.15 -3.35 -7.12
N GLU A 41 0.58 -3.18 -5.87
CA GLU A 41 1.85 -2.53 -5.53
C GLU A 41 3.07 -3.25 -6.12
N ALA A 42 3.12 -4.58 -6.02
CA ALA A 42 4.22 -5.38 -6.58
C ALA A 42 4.36 -5.19 -8.10
N VAL A 43 3.25 -5.02 -8.81
CA VAL A 43 3.23 -4.74 -10.25
C VAL A 43 3.82 -3.36 -10.54
N ARG A 44 3.47 -2.35 -9.73
CA ARG A 44 4.07 -1.02 -9.84
C ARG A 44 5.57 -1.05 -9.55
N LEU A 45 5.98 -1.75 -8.49
CA LEU A 45 7.39 -1.88 -8.12
C LEU A 45 8.23 -2.50 -9.25
N ALA A 46 7.71 -3.54 -9.91
CA ALA A 46 8.38 -4.19 -11.03
C ALA A 46 8.70 -3.24 -12.21
N THR A 47 7.96 -2.13 -12.36
CA THR A 47 8.25 -1.15 -13.42
C THR A 47 9.53 -0.35 -13.20
N PHE A 48 10.08 -0.37 -11.98
CA PHE A 48 11.27 0.40 -11.61
C PHE A 48 12.59 -0.37 -11.80
N ALA A 49 12.58 -1.51 -12.50
CA ALA A 49 13.78 -2.33 -12.74
C ALA A 49 14.98 -1.55 -13.33
N ASN A 50 14.73 -0.46 -14.05
CA ASN A 50 15.76 0.42 -14.63
C ASN A 50 15.60 1.88 -14.16
N TRP A 51 15.19 2.09 -12.91
CA TRP A 51 15.00 3.43 -12.35
C TRP A 51 16.33 4.21 -12.32
N PRO A 52 16.41 5.43 -12.89
CA PRO A 52 17.67 6.16 -13.03
C PRO A 52 18.09 6.94 -11.78
N LYS A 53 17.22 7.06 -10.76
CA LYS A 53 17.44 7.90 -9.57
C LYS A 53 17.20 7.17 -8.23
N PRO A 54 17.72 5.94 -8.02
CA PRO A 54 17.44 5.19 -6.79
C PRO A 54 18.01 5.87 -5.53
N ASP A 55 19.09 6.64 -5.67
CA ASP A 55 19.72 7.35 -4.54
C ASP A 55 18.95 8.61 -4.12
N ILE A 56 18.08 9.14 -5.00
CA ILE A 56 17.26 10.33 -4.72
C ILE A 56 15.91 9.93 -4.13
N VAL A 57 15.28 8.93 -4.74
CA VAL A 57 13.97 8.42 -4.31
C VAL A 57 13.90 6.93 -4.60
N SER A 58 13.52 6.16 -3.59
CA SER A 58 13.49 4.70 -3.68
C SER A 58 12.31 4.24 -4.56
N PRO A 59 12.51 3.22 -5.42
CA PRO A 59 11.43 2.54 -6.12
C PRO A 59 10.30 2.06 -5.20
N GLU A 60 10.63 1.58 -4.01
CA GLU A 60 9.71 1.08 -3.00
C GLU A 60 8.77 2.19 -2.52
N ASP A 61 9.30 3.36 -2.18
CA ASP A 61 8.49 4.49 -1.73
C ASP A 61 7.59 5.03 -2.84
N LEU A 62 8.07 5.05 -4.09
CA LEU A 62 7.27 5.43 -5.25
C LEU A 62 6.11 4.45 -5.48
N ALA A 63 6.39 3.14 -5.48
CA ALA A 63 5.37 2.11 -5.65
C ALA A 63 4.33 2.15 -4.52
N LYS A 64 4.78 2.31 -3.27
CA LYS A 64 3.96 2.45 -2.07
C LYS A 64 3.11 3.73 -2.06
N ALA A 65 3.58 4.80 -2.69
CA ALA A 65 2.82 6.03 -2.94
C ALA A 65 1.84 5.92 -4.12
N GLY A 66 1.76 4.77 -4.78
CA GLY A 66 0.81 4.51 -5.86
C GLY A 66 1.35 4.79 -7.27
N PHE A 67 2.64 5.07 -7.40
CA PHE A 67 3.29 5.38 -8.68
C PHE A 67 3.91 4.16 -9.35
N TYR A 68 3.92 4.16 -10.68
CA TYR A 68 4.71 3.25 -11.50
C TYR A 68 5.56 4.06 -12.49
N SER A 69 6.69 3.52 -12.92
CA SER A 69 7.59 4.16 -13.88
C SER A 69 7.01 4.09 -15.30
N LEU A 70 7.20 5.18 -16.05
CA LEU A 70 6.93 5.20 -17.50
C LEU A 70 8.14 4.75 -18.33
N GLY A 71 9.25 4.37 -17.69
CA GLY A 71 10.48 3.91 -18.35
C GLY A 71 11.26 5.01 -19.10
N LYS A 72 10.82 6.28 -19.00
CA LYS A 72 11.48 7.43 -19.60
C LYS A 72 11.90 8.41 -18.52
N ALA A 73 13.21 8.61 -18.39
CA ALA A 73 13.80 9.46 -17.35
C ALA A 73 13.24 9.10 -15.97
N ASP A 74 12.89 10.09 -15.16
CA ASP A 74 12.30 9.92 -13.83
C ASP A 74 10.78 10.12 -13.83
N ASN A 75 10.11 9.85 -14.96
CA ASN A 75 8.68 10.04 -15.06
C ASN A 75 7.92 8.91 -14.36
N THR A 76 7.07 9.27 -13.41
CA THR A 76 6.22 8.35 -12.68
C THR A 76 4.75 8.71 -12.84
N LYS A 77 3.88 7.70 -12.87
CA LYS A 77 2.44 7.89 -13.06
C LYS A 77 1.66 7.17 -11.98
N CYS A 78 0.65 7.82 -11.42
CA CYS A 78 -0.20 7.24 -10.41
C CYS A 78 -1.19 6.25 -11.04
N ALA A 79 -1.34 5.07 -10.45
CA ALA A 79 -2.30 4.07 -10.90
C ALA A 79 -3.77 4.49 -10.72
N PHE A 80 -4.04 5.41 -9.79
CA PHE A 80 -5.40 5.75 -9.35
C PHE A 80 -5.92 7.04 -10.00
N CYS A 81 -5.21 8.16 -9.84
CA CYS A 81 -5.60 9.44 -10.45
C CYS A 81 -5.02 9.68 -11.85
N LYS A 82 -4.11 8.81 -12.30
CA LYS A 82 -3.37 8.94 -13.58
C LYS A 82 -2.50 10.20 -13.68
N GLY A 83 -2.32 10.94 -12.58
CA GLY A 83 -1.41 12.07 -12.46
C GLY A 83 0.05 11.64 -12.67
N VAL A 84 0.86 12.52 -13.26
CA VAL A 84 2.26 12.27 -13.58
C VAL A 84 3.13 13.23 -12.77
N VAL A 85 4.18 12.69 -12.15
CA VAL A 85 5.23 13.44 -11.45
C VAL A 85 6.56 13.15 -12.12
N THR A 86 7.41 14.17 -12.24
CA THR A 86 8.70 14.13 -12.92
C THR A 86 9.68 15.02 -12.16
N ALA A 87 10.97 14.96 -12.51
CA ALA A 87 11.99 15.82 -11.92
C ALA A 87 12.11 15.65 -10.40
N TRP A 88 12.18 14.40 -9.92
CA TRP A 88 12.37 14.07 -8.51
C TRP A 88 13.69 14.63 -8.00
N GLU A 89 13.63 15.33 -6.88
CA GLU A 89 14.73 16.01 -6.21
C GLU A 89 15.11 15.31 -4.89
N PRO A 90 16.36 15.46 -4.41
CA PRO A 90 16.73 14.98 -3.09
C PRO A 90 15.79 15.53 -2.02
N HIS A 91 15.37 14.69 -1.08
CA HIS A 91 14.41 14.97 0.01
C HIS A 91 12.94 14.99 -0.38
N ASP A 92 12.60 14.76 -1.65
CA ASP A 92 11.20 14.55 -2.03
C ASP A 92 10.65 13.29 -1.37
N ILE A 93 9.48 13.43 -0.75
CA ILE A 93 8.74 12.31 -0.16
C ILE A 93 7.56 12.01 -1.09
N PRO A 94 7.50 10.81 -1.73
CA PRO A 94 6.46 10.50 -2.71
C PRO A 94 5.02 10.73 -2.23
N ASP A 95 4.72 10.42 -0.97
CA ASP A 95 3.40 10.67 -0.37
C ASP A 95 3.06 12.16 -0.27
N VAL A 96 4.03 12.98 0.14
CA VAL A 96 3.88 14.43 0.25
C VAL A 96 3.68 15.04 -1.14
N GLU A 97 4.51 14.64 -2.10
CA GLU A 97 4.43 15.13 -3.48
C GLU A 97 3.13 14.72 -4.17
N HIS A 98 2.68 13.49 -3.96
CA HIS A 98 1.39 13.02 -4.48
C HIS A 98 0.23 13.83 -3.92
N LYS A 99 0.21 14.09 -2.61
CA LYS A 99 -0.81 14.93 -1.97
C LYS A 99 -0.75 16.38 -2.45
N ARG A 100 0.46 16.93 -2.59
CA ARG A 100 0.70 18.32 -3.02
C ARG A 100 0.19 18.57 -4.43
N HIS A 101 0.48 17.65 -5.35
CA HIS A 101 0.12 17.79 -6.76
C HIS A 101 -1.28 17.30 -7.12
N PHE A 102 -1.75 16.23 -6.48
CA PHE A 102 -3.03 15.60 -6.77
C PHE A 102 -3.86 15.36 -5.51
N PRO A 103 -4.26 16.43 -4.77
CA PRO A 103 -4.95 16.30 -3.49
C PRO A 103 -6.32 15.60 -3.60
N GLN A 104 -6.92 15.58 -4.79
CA GLN A 104 -8.20 14.92 -5.08
C GLN A 104 -8.05 13.46 -5.54
N CYS A 105 -6.82 12.92 -5.59
CA CYS A 105 -6.60 11.53 -5.93
C CYS A 105 -7.31 10.61 -4.92
N PRO A 106 -8.11 9.62 -5.36
CA PRO A 106 -8.79 8.70 -4.44
C PRO A 106 -7.83 7.96 -3.51
N PHE A 107 -6.64 7.61 -3.99
CA PHE A 107 -5.59 6.97 -3.19
C PHE A 107 -4.96 7.93 -2.18
N VAL A 108 -4.83 9.21 -2.53
CA VAL A 108 -4.36 10.23 -1.58
C VAL A 108 -5.35 10.36 -0.43
N ILE A 109 -6.63 10.52 -0.77
CA ILE A 109 -7.71 10.72 0.21
C ILE A 109 -7.84 9.50 1.13
N ALA A 110 -7.89 8.29 0.56
CA ALA A 110 -8.18 7.07 1.31
C ALA A 110 -6.97 6.44 2.01
N THR A 111 -5.74 6.73 1.56
CA THR A 111 -4.54 6.02 2.05
C THR A 111 -3.44 6.96 2.50
N ILE A 112 -3.00 7.89 1.66
CA ILE A 112 -1.83 8.72 1.96
C ILE A 112 -2.10 9.70 3.10
N ASN A 113 -3.28 10.32 3.16
CA ASN A 113 -3.63 11.23 4.25
C ASN A 113 -3.51 10.56 5.62
N LEU A 114 -4.00 9.33 5.77
CA LEU A 114 -3.90 8.55 7.01
C LEU A 114 -2.43 8.27 7.38
N ARG A 115 -1.57 7.96 6.40
CA ARG A 115 -0.13 7.74 6.65
C ARG A 115 0.57 8.99 7.15
N LEU A 116 0.26 10.14 6.54
CA LEU A 116 0.85 11.43 6.93
C LEU A 116 0.37 11.86 8.32
N GLU A 117 -0.92 11.72 8.62
CA GLU A 117 -1.49 12.03 9.94
C GLU A 117 -0.92 11.14 11.06
N ASN A 118 -0.73 9.85 10.79
CA ASN A 118 -0.07 8.96 11.75
C ASN A 118 1.39 9.34 12.02
N SER A 119 2.08 9.86 11.00
CA SER A 119 3.46 10.33 11.14
C SER A 119 3.55 11.62 11.97
N THR A 120 2.60 12.55 11.81
CA THR A 120 2.54 13.76 12.65
C THR A 120 2.15 13.44 14.10
N ASN A 121 1.22 12.51 14.28
CA ASN A 121 0.78 12.08 15.61
C ASN A 121 1.89 11.34 16.38
N SER A 122 2.88 10.78 15.70
CA SER A 122 4.07 10.17 16.31
C SER A 122 5.01 11.21 16.95
N SER A 123 5.07 12.42 16.38
CA SER A 123 5.88 13.53 16.93
C SER A 123 5.15 14.30 18.02
N VAL A 124 3.81 14.41 17.95
CA VAL A 124 2.99 15.09 18.99
C VAL A 124 2.70 14.18 20.19
N ARG A 125 2.67 12.85 20.02
CA ARG A 125 2.48 11.91 21.15
C ARG A 125 3.60 11.92 22.18
N ASN A 126 4.80 12.42 21.86
CA ASN A 126 5.84 12.61 22.88
C ASN A 126 5.60 13.84 23.79
N GLN A 127 4.56 14.64 23.53
CA GLN A 127 4.08 15.68 24.45
C GLN A 127 2.64 15.44 24.94
N ALA A 128 1.81 14.70 24.19
CA ALA A 128 0.43 14.37 24.56
C ALA A 128 0.25 13.01 25.27
N ASN A 129 1.33 12.25 25.53
CA ASN A 129 1.28 11.01 26.32
C ASN A 129 1.25 11.25 27.86
N GLN A 130 0.79 12.42 28.32
CA GLN A 130 0.39 12.61 29.72
C GLN A 130 -1.13 12.79 29.93
N GLU A 131 -1.94 13.01 28.88
CA GLU A 131 -3.39 13.21 29.05
C GLU A 131 -4.22 12.56 27.92
N CYS A 132 -4.26 11.23 27.84
CA CYS A 132 -5.38 10.54 27.19
C CYS A 132 -5.65 9.15 27.79
N MET A 133 -5.85 9.11 29.11
CA MET A 133 -6.69 8.11 29.79
C MET A 133 -7.32 8.77 31.02
N ASN A 134 -8.29 9.67 30.79
CA ASN A 134 -9.29 10.10 31.77
C ASN A 134 -10.43 10.83 31.04
N ILE A 135 -11.29 10.10 30.30
CA ILE A 135 -12.57 10.63 29.78
C ILE A 135 -13.67 10.52 30.86
N ILE A 136 -13.31 10.58 32.14
CA ILE A 136 -14.29 10.78 33.21
C ILE A 136 -13.61 11.69 34.22
N ASN A 137 -13.61 12.98 33.95
CA ASN A 137 -13.61 14.05 34.96
C ASN A 137 -13.75 15.37 34.18
N ASN A 138 -15.01 15.80 34.03
CA ASN A 138 -15.48 17.13 33.58
C ASN A 138 -16.40 17.12 32.35
N VAL A 139 -17.45 16.30 32.36
CA VAL A 139 -18.75 16.80 31.88
C VAL A 139 -19.52 17.24 33.12
N GLY A 140 -19.47 18.54 33.38
CA GLY A 140 -20.44 19.17 34.28
C GLY A 140 -21.79 19.19 33.59
N VAL A 141 -22.60 18.15 33.80
CA VAL A 141 -24.04 18.16 33.55
C VAL A 141 -24.70 17.34 34.65
N ASP A 142 -25.41 18.06 35.52
CA ASP A 142 -26.39 17.63 36.52
C ASP A 142 -26.48 16.13 36.85
N GLY A 143 -25.91 15.78 38.00
CA GLY A 143 -26.62 15.09 39.10
C GLY A 143 -27.43 13.81 38.84
N GLY A 144 -27.26 13.12 37.71
CA GLY A 144 -27.96 11.87 37.42
C GLY A 144 -27.30 10.67 38.11
N ASN A 145 -27.97 10.11 39.10
CA ASN A 145 -27.64 8.84 39.72
C ASN A 145 -27.75 7.70 38.67
N LEU A 146 -26.63 7.15 38.21
CA LEU A 146 -26.56 6.10 37.17
C LEU A 146 -26.72 4.67 37.74
N ASP A 147 -26.87 4.56 39.07
CA ASP A 147 -26.99 3.31 39.79
C ASP A 147 -28.28 2.57 39.39
N GLU A 148 -29.33 3.33 39.05
CA GLU A 148 -30.65 2.82 38.63
C GLU A 148 -30.62 2.06 37.30
N LEU A 149 -29.60 2.28 36.45
CA LEU A 149 -29.43 1.57 35.17
C LEU A 149 -28.59 0.30 35.27
N GLY A 150 -28.16 -0.10 36.47
CA GLY A 150 -27.32 -1.28 36.67
C GLY A 150 -25.91 -1.16 36.06
N VAL A 151 -25.48 0.05 35.70
CA VAL A 151 -24.16 0.31 35.11
C VAL A 151 -23.11 0.20 36.21
N GLN A 152 -22.45 -0.95 36.28
CA GLN A 152 -21.31 -1.12 37.18
C GLN A 152 -20.17 -0.20 36.71
N LYS A 153 -19.70 0.67 37.62
CA LYS A 153 -18.45 1.41 37.40
C LYS A 153 -17.33 0.39 37.23
N HIS A 154 -16.84 0.24 35.99
CA HIS A 154 -15.70 -0.60 35.74
C HIS A 154 -14.47 0.09 36.35
N ASN A 155 -13.81 -0.61 37.28
CA ASN A 155 -12.47 -0.21 37.67
C ASN A 155 -11.57 -0.50 36.47
N GLY A 156 -10.73 0.46 36.09
CA GLY A 156 -9.82 0.33 34.96
C GLY A 156 -8.90 -0.90 35.07
N PRO A 157 -8.06 -1.15 34.05
CA PRO A 157 -7.18 -2.31 34.02
C PRO A 157 -6.36 -2.44 35.30
N LYS A 158 -6.38 -3.63 35.92
CA LYS A 158 -5.64 -3.92 37.17
C LYS A 158 -4.12 -3.72 37.03
N ARG A 159 -3.60 -3.79 35.79
CA ARG A 159 -2.20 -3.61 35.42
C ARG A 159 -2.11 -2.52 34.35
N THR A 160 -2.11 -1.27 34.79
CA THR A 160 -2.08 -0.10 33.91
C THR A 160 -0.77 0.00 33.12
N ASP A 161 0.32 -0.56 33.66
CA ASP A 161 1.63 -0.72 33.03
C ASP A 161 1.59 -1.59 31.77
N TYR A 162 0.61 -2.50 31.65
CA TYR A 162 0.42 -3.39 30.49
C TYR A 162 -0.87 -3.09 29.71
N GLY A 163 -1.44 -1.90 29.92
CA GLY A 163 -2.71 -1.49 29.32
C GLY A 163 -2.67 -1.34 27.80
N THR A 164 -1.51 -1.08 27.20
CA THR A 164 -1.36 -0.90 25.75
C THR A 164 -0.58 -2.05 25.12
N VAL A 165 -0.83 -2.32 23.82
CA VAL A 165 -0.05 -3.34 23.07
C VAL A 165 1.44 -3.02 23.14
N GLU A 166 1.80 -1.75 23.00
CA GLU A 166 3.19 -1.28 23.05
C GLU A 166 3.84 -1.53 24.42
N SER A 167 3.12 -1.27 25.52
CA SER A 167 3.67 -1.50 26.86
C SER A 167 3.84 -2.98 27.17
N ARG A 168 2.98 -3.84 26.60
CA ARG A 168 3.16 -5.30 26.62
C ARG A 168 4.35 -5.74 25.78
N LEU A 169 4.53 -5.19 24.58
CA LEU A 169 5.66 -5.54 23.71
C LEU A 169 7.01 -5.25 24.38
N ARG A 170 7.11 -4.11 25.05
CA ARG A 170 8.32 -3.72 25.83
C ARG A 170 8.65 -4.69 26.97
N SER A 171 7.71 -5.52 27.43
CA SER A 171 8.01 -6.52 28.46
C SER A 171 8.88 -7.67 27.94
N PHE A 172 8.89 -7.92 26.63
CA PHE A 172 9.58 -9.05 26.00
C PHE A 172 11.07 -8.81 25.69
N ASN A 173 11.71 -7.79 26.29
CA ASN A 173 13.12 -7.45 26.03
C ASN A 173 14.11 -8.61 26.28
N SER A 174 13.76 -9.55 27.16
CA SER A 174 14.55 -10.75 27.46
C SER A 174 13.88 -12.05 26.99
N TRP A 175 12.92 -11.96 26.06
CA TRP A 175 12.25 -13.12 25.48
C TRP A 175 13.19 -13.86 24.53
N SER A 176 13.17 -15.19 24.57
CA SER A 176 14.03 -15.99 23.71
C SER A 176 13.57 -15.89 22.24
N PRO A 177 14.47 -15.55 21.30
CA PRO A 177 14.13 -15.48 19.88
C PRO A 177 13.86 -16.87 19.26
N ASN A 178 14.16 -17.95 20.00
CA ASN A 178 13.99 -19.32 19.54
C ASN A 178 12.60 -19.90 19.87
N LEU A 179 11.74 -19.14 20.54
CA LEU A 179 10.38 -19.55 20.86
C LEU A 179 9.46 -19.28 19.65
N ILE A 180 8.55 -20.23 19.39
CA ILE A 180 7.59 -20.15 18.28
C ILE A 180 6.66 -18.95 18.44
N GLN A 181 6.35 -18.57 19.68
CA GLN A 181 5.49 -17.44 19.98
C GLN A 181 6.30 -16.14 19.92
N THR A 182 5.91 -15.25 19.00
CA THR A 182 6.54 -13.94 18.83
C THR A 182 6.00 -12.94 19.86
N PRO A 183 6.85 -12.05 20.39
CA PRO A 183 6.43 -10.93 21.24
C PRO A 183 5.26 -10.11 20.68
N ASP A 184 5.25 -9.82 19.38
CA ASP A 184 4.17 -9.08 18.72
C ASP A 184 2.82 -9.79 18.83
N SER A 185 2.78 -11.08 18.47
CA SER A 185 1.57 -11.90 18.56
C SER A 185 1.05 -12.01 20.00
N LEU A 186 1.95 -12.19 20.97
CA LEU A 186 1.58 -12.28 22.39
C LEU A 186 1.02 -10.93 22.89
N SER A 187 1.69 -9.82 22.56
CA SER A 187 1.29 -8.47 22.95
C SER A 187 -0.05 -8.07 22.33
N GLN A 188 -0.28 -8.44 21.07
CA GLN A 188 -1.55 -8.20 20.38
C GLN A 188 -2.69 -9.03 20.98
N ALA A 189 -2.39 -10.24 21.45
CA ALA A 189 -3.33 -11.12 22.15
C ALA A 189 -3.59 -10.72 23.62
N GLY A 190 -2.93 -9.65 24.10
CA GLY A 190 -3.14 -9.14 25.46
C GLY A 190 -2.13 -9.61 26.50
N PHE A 191 -1.13 -10.40 26.10
CA PHE A 191 -0.15 -10.98 27.01
C PHE A 191 1.09 -10.11 27.21
N TYR A 192 1.66 -10.16 28.41
CA TYR A 192 2.96 -9.56 28.74
C TYR A 192 3.89 -10.57 29.43
N TYR A 193 5.19 -10.34 29.34
CA TYR A 193 6.25 -11.19 29.88
C TYR A 193 6.69 -10.72 31.26
N GLU A 194 6.79 -11.66 32.21
CA GLU A 194 7.22 -11.36 33.59
C GLU A 194 8.72 -11.67 33.82
N GLY A 195 9.47 -12.08 32.80
CA GLY A 195 10.92 -12.28 32.89
C GLY A 195 11.38 -13.66 33.33
N MET A 196 10.47 -14.64 33.48
CA MET A 196 10.80 -16.00 33.88
C MET A 196 10.46 -17.02 32.79
N GLY A 197 11.50 -17.57 32.16
CA GLY A 197 11.37 -18.64 31.16
C GLY A 197 10.56 -18.19 29.94
N ASP A 198 9.49 -18.93 29.64
CA ASP A 198 8.54 -18.67 28.57
C ASP A 198 7.14 -18.26 29.10
N GLN A 199 7.04 -17.83 30.36
CA GLN A 199 5.75 -17.53 30.99
C GLN A 199 5.23 -16.13 30.63
N VAL A 200 3.96 -16.06 30.22
CA VAL A 200 3.24 -14.80 29.96
C VAL A 200 1.92 -14.72 30.73
N ARG A 201 1.43 -13.51 30.97
CA ARG A 201 0.19 -13.22 31.72
C ARG A 201 -0.72 -12.23 31.00
#